data_AF-A0A8C0AII8-F1
#
_entry.id   AF-A0A8C0AII8-F1
#
_cell.length_a   1.000
_cell.length_b   1.000
_cell.length_c   1.000
_cell.angle_alpha   90.00
_cell.angle_beta   90.00
_cell.angle_gamma   90.00
#
_symmetry.space_group_name_H-M   'P 1'
#
loop_
_entity.id
_entity.type
_entity.pdbx_description
1 polymer ?
#
loop_
_entity_poly.entity_id
_entity_poly.type
_entity_poly.pdbx_seq_one_letter_code
_entity_poly.pdbx_strand_id
1 'polypeptide(L)'
;MREYKLVVLGSGGVGKSALTVQFVQGIFVEKYDPTIEDSYRKQVEVDAQQCMLEILDTAGTVPMILVGNKCDLEDERVVGKEQGQNLARQWNNCAFLESSAKSKINVNEIFYDLVRQINRKTPVPGKARKKSSCQLL
;
A
#
# COMPACT_ATOMS: atom_id res chain seq x y z
N MET A 1 -12.09 -2.83 17.05
CA MET A 1 -11.57 -2.45 15.72
C MET A 1 -10.05 -2.46 15.81
N ARG A 2 -9.35 -3.12 14.87
CA ARG A 2 -7.88 -3.19 14.91
C ARG A 2 -7.30 -1.94 14.24
N GLU A 3 -6.26 -1.37 14.84
CA GLU A 3 -5.53 -0.23 14.29
C GLU A 3 -4.22 -0.69 13.67
N TYR A 4 -3.87 -0.13 12.51
CA TYR A 4 -2.64 -0.40 11.80
C TYR A 4 -1.89 0.90 11.53
N LYS A 5 -0.59 0.90 11.84
CA LYS A 5 0.32 1.99 11.51
C LYS A 5 1.08 1.62 10.24
N LEU A 6 0.86 2.39 9.18
CA LEU A 6 1.50 2.22 7.88
C LEU A 6 2.44 3.40 7.64
N VAL A 7 3.60 3.15 7.05
CA VAL A 7 4.59 4.19 6.74
C VAL A 7 4.87 4.20 5.25
N VAL A 8 4.89 5.39 4.65
CA VAL A 8 5.17 5.55 3.21
C VAL A 8 6.53 6.20 3.03
N LEU A 9 7.50 5.46 2.47
CA LEU A 9 8.88 5.92 2.28
C LEU A 9 9.23 6.04 0.79
N GLY A 10 10.21 6.87 0.47
CA GLY A 10 10.72 7.05 -0.90
C GLY A 10 11.26 8.46 -1.18
N SER A 11 11.94 8.63 -2.30
CA SER A 11 12.56 9.90 -2.70
C SER A 11 11.55 11.04 -2.90
N GLY A 12 12.05 12.28 -2.99
CA GLY A 12 11.22 13.44 -3.36
C GLY A 12 10.57 13.26 -4.75
N GLY A 13 9.33 13.75 -4.93
CA GLY A 13 8.66 13.78 -6.24
C GLY A 13 8.13 12.45 -6.80
N VAL A 14 8.34 11.32 -6.10
CA VAL A 14 7.84 9.99 -6.54
C VAL A 14 6.32 9.81 -6.37
N GLY A 15 5.66 10.72 -5.64
CA GLY A 15 4.20 10.73 -5.46
C GLY A 15 3.69 10.02 -4.20
N LYS A 16 4.50 9.96 -3.13
CA LYS A 16 4.08 9.44 -1.81
C LYS A 16 2.78 10.11 -1.32
N SER A 17 2.80 11.45 -1.20
CA SER A 17 1.64 12.23 -0.77
C SER A 17 0.47 12.08 -1.72
N ALA A 18 0.71 12.02 -3.04
CA ALA A 18 -0.35 11.82 -4.02
C ALA A 18 -1.08 10.47 -3.84
N LEU A 19 -0.33 9.39 -3.57
CA LEU A 19 -0.93 8.08 -3.26
C LEU A 19 -1.70 8.12 -1.94
N THR A 20 -1.14 8.73 -0.89
CA THR A 20 -1.81 8.85 0.42
C THR A 20 -3.09 9.66 0.33
N VAL A 21 -3.06 10.83 -0.32
CA VAL A 21 -4.24 11.69 -0.50
C VAL A 21 -5.28 10.99 -1.38
N GLN A 22 -4.86 10.33 -2.47
CA GLN A 22 -5.78 9.59 -3.32
C GLN A 22 -6.43 8.42 -2.57
N PHE A 23 -5.67 7.74 -1.70
CA PHE A 23 -6.22 6.70 -0.86
C PHE A 23 -7.18 7.25 0.19
N VAL A 24 -6.82 8.33 0.89
CA VAL A 24 -7.58 8.86 2.02
C VAL A 24 -8.84 9.58 1.54
N GLN A 25 -8.65 10.56 0.65
CA GLN A 25 -9.66 11.52 0.23
C GLN A 25 -10.30 11.17 -1.13
N GLY A 26 -9.71 10.26 -1.91
CA GLY A 26 -10.27 9.89 -3.23
C GLY A 26 -10.09 10.96 -4.31
N ILE A 27 -9.23 11.96 -4.06
CA ILE A 27 -8.86 13.01 -5.01
C ILE A 27 -7.36 12.95 -5.34
N PHE A 28 -7.01 13.45 -6.52
CA PHE A 28 -5.62 13.66 -6.93
C PHE A 28 -5.36 15.16 -7.05
N VAL A 29 -4.30 15.64 -6.38
CA VAL A 29 -3.93 17.06 -6.37
C VAL A 29 -2.54 17.18 -7.00
N GLU A 30 -2.46 17.88 -8.15
CA GLU A 30 -1.20 18.06 -8.88
C GLU A 30 -0.20 18.95 -8.13
N LYS A 31 -0.70 19.96 -7.40
CA LYS A 31 0.08 20.88 -6.58
C LYS A 31 -0.39 20.76 -5.14
N TYR A 32 0.22 19.87 -4.39
CA TYR A 32 -0.06 19.69 -2.97
C TYR A 32 0.72 20.76 -2.17
N ASP A 33 0.00 21.59 -1.41
CA ASP A 33 0.58 22.55 -0.48
C ASP A 33 0.80 21.86 0.89
N PRO A 34 2.04 21.71 1.36
CA PRO A 34 2.35 21.02 2.61
C PRO A 34 1.96 21.86 3.83
N THR A 35 0.66 22.00 4.11
CA THR A 35 0.14 22.53 5.38
C THR A 35 -0.43 21.37 6.22
N ILE A 36 0.48 20.65 6.87
CA ILE A 36 0.31 19.82 8.08
C ILE A 36 -0.78 18.74 8.04
N GLU A 37 -0.36 17.50 7.76
CA GLU A 37 -0.85 16.33 8.50
C GLU A 37 0.32 15.32 8.61
N ASP A 38 0.90 15.22 9.82
CA ASP A 38 1.96 14.24 10.15
C ASP A 38 1.45 12.79 10.12
N SER A 39 0.11 12.64 10.07
CA SER A 39 -0.58 11.37 10.04
C SER A 39 -1.94 11.50 9.36
N TYR A 40 -2.29 10.56 8.49
CA TYR A 40 -3.65 10.42 7.96
C TYR A 40 -4.34 9.23 8.60
N ARG A 41 -5.63 9.36 8.97
CA ARG A 41 -6.43 8.23 9.47
C ARG A 41 -7.59 7.92 8.53
N LYS A 42 -7.81 6.64 8.24
CA LYS A 42 -8.95 6.18 7.44
C LYS A 42 -9.49 4.86 7.95
N GLN A 43 -10.80 4.82 8.18
CA GLN A 43 -11.52 3.58 8.42
C GLN A 43 -11.76 2.86 7.09
N VAL A 44 -11.39 1.59 7.02
CA VAL A 44 -11.57 0.75 5.83
C VAL A 44 -12.08 -0.62 6.21
N GLU A 45 -12.59 -1.35 5.22
CA GLU A 45 -12.95 -2.76 5.34
C GLU A 45 -12.00 -3.59 4.48
N VAL A 46 -11.20 -4.44 5.12
CA VAL A 46 -10.30 -5.39 4.45
C VAL A 46 -10.75 -6.81 4.77
N ASP A 47 -11.03 -7.61 3.75
CA ASP A 47 -11.50 -9.00 3.88
C ASP A 47 -12.72 -9.13 4.84
N ALA A 48 -13.71 -8.24 4.68
CA ALA A 48 -14.90 -8.13 5.53
C ALA A 48 -14.62 -7.83 7.01
N GLN A 49 -13.48 -7.19 7.32
CA GLN A 49 -13.11 -6.76 8.66
C GLN A 49 -12.87 -5.25 8.69
N GLN A 50 -13.61 -4.54 9.55
CA GLN A 50 -13.38 -3.12 9.76
C GLN A 50 -12.10 -2.87 10.55
N CYS A 51 -11.25 -2.00 10.02
CA CYS A 51 -10.03 -1.55 10.66
C CYS A 51 -9.79 -0.05 10.47
N MET A 52 -8.92 0.49 11.31
CA MET A 52 -8.43 1.86 11.22
C MET A 52 -7.00 1.84 10.70
N LEU A 53 -6.73 2.55 9.61
CA LEU A 53 -5.38 2.75 9.10
C LEU A 53 -4.90 4.13 9.54
N GLU A 54 -3.72 4.19 10.12
CA GLU A 54 -2.98 5.41 10.43
C GLU A 54 -1.73 5.42 9.54
N ILE A 55 -1.64 6.36 8.61
CA ILE A 55 -0.54 6.49 7.65
C ILE A 55 0.37 7.59 8.16
N LEU A 56 1.60 7.23 8.54
CA LEU A 56 2.62 8.08 9.17
C LEU A 56 3.81 8.30 8.24
N ASP A 57 4.55 9.39 8.43
CA ASP A 57 5.82 9.68 7.74
C ASP A 57 7.07 9.20 8.54
N THR A 58 6.88 8.46 9.63
CA THR A 58 7.98 8.13 10.55
C THR A 58 8.63 6.77 10.25
N ALA A 59 9.95 6.73 10.22
CA ALA A 59 10.73 5.50 10.02
C ALA A 59 10.63 4.51 11.19
N GLY A 60 10.54 3.21 10.88
CA GLY A 60 10.57 2.09 11.82
C GLY A 60 10.52 0.74 11.08
N THR A 61 10.74 -0.37 11.79
CA THR A 61 10.67 -1.73 11.21
C THR A 61 9.22 -2.13 11.00
N VAL A 62 8.67 -1.86 9.80
CA VAL A 62 7.28 -2.14 9.44
C VAL A 62 7.21 -3.04 8.20
N PRO A 63 6.09 -3.78 7.98
CA PRO A 63 5.85 -4.47 6.72
C PRO A 63 5.97 -3.50 5.53
N MET A 64 6.76 -3.89 4.53
CA MET A 64 7.07 -3.05 3.37
C MET A 64 6.47 -3.65 2.10
N ILE A 65 6.07 -2.76 1.19
CA ILE A 65 5.69 -3.07 -0.18
C ILE A 65 6.42 -2.09 -1.09
N LEU A 66 7.02 -2.59 -2.18
CA LEU A 66 7.63 -1.74 -3.20
C LEU A 66 6.54 -1.29 -4.17
N VAL A 67 6.46 0.02 -4.43
CA VAL A 67 5.42 0.59 -5.29
C VAL A 67 6.05 1.31 -6.48
N GLY A 68 5.76 0.85 -7.69
CA GLY A 68 6.03 1.56 -8.93
C GLY A 68 4.89 2.53 -9.25
N ASN A 69 4.95 3.75 -8.74
CA ASN A 69 3.91 4.76 -8.99
C ASN A 69 4.05 5.39 -10.39
N LYS A 70 2.99 6.05 -10.85
CA LYS A 70 2.88 6.71 -12.17
C LYS A 70 2.91 5.75 -13.35
N CYS A 71 2.36 4.54 -13.18
CA CYS A 71 2.28 3.57 -14.28
C CYS A 71 1.35 3.98 -15.43
N ASP A 72 0.63 5.09 -15.30
CA ASP A 72 -0.15 5.72 -16.36
C ASP A 72 0.71 6.42 -17.43
N LEU A 73 1.98 6.72 -17.14
CA LEU A 73 2.91 7.39 -18.06
C LEU A 73 3.79 6.36 -18.79
N GLU A 74 3.17 5.50 -19.60
CA GLU A 74 3.88 4.41 -20.28
C GLU A 74 4.91 4.92 -21.31
N ASP A 75 4.58 6.01 -22.03
CA ASP A 75 5.49 6.63 -23.00
C ASP A 75 6.72 7.28 -22.35
N GLU A 76 6.63 7.65 -21.07
CA GLU A 76 7.73 8.21 -20.28
C GLU A 76 8.38 7.16 -19.35
N ARG A 77 8.05 5.87 -19.54
CA ARG A 77 8.56 4.80 -18.68
C ARG A 77 10.07 4.66 -18.84
N VAL A 78 10.78 4.89 -17.73
CA VAL A 78 12.23 4.65 -17.62
C VAL A 78 12.59 3.38 -16.85
N VAL A 79 11.66 2.83 -16.06
CA VAL A 79 11.85 1.59 -15.28
C VAL A 79 10.82 0.55 -15.73
N GLY A 80 11.31 -0.57 -16.25
CA GLY A 80 10.48 -1.69 -16.66
C GLY A 80 9.87 -2.42 -15.45
N LYS A 81 8.67 -2.98 -15.62
CA LYS A 81 7.98 -3.75 -14.58
C LYS A 81 8.83 -4.88 -14.00
N GLU A 82 9.55 -5.59 -14.86
CA GLU A 82 10.45 -6.68 -14.45
C GLU A 82 11.59 -6.20 -13.54
N GLN A 83 12.10 -4.99 -13.77
CA GLN A 83 13.16 -4.42 -12.93
C GLN A 83 12.65 -4.18 -11.51
N GLY A 84 11.44 -3.62 -11.37
CA GLY A 84 10.78 -3.44 -10.07
C GLY A 84 10.50 -4.77 -9.38
N GLN A 85 10.00 -5.76 -10.12
CA GLN A 85 9.74 -7.10 -9.58
C GLN A 85 11.03 -7.80 -9.11
N ASN A 86 12.12 -7.67 -9.88
CA ASN A 86 13.40 -8.25 -9.53
C ASN A 86 14.03 -7.57 -8.31
N LEU A 87 13.92 -6.25 -8.20
CA LEU A 87 14.35 -5.50 -7.01
C LEU A 87 13.58 -5.96 -5.76
N ALA A 88 12.25 -6.11 -5.86
CA ALA A 88 11.43 -6.58 -4.75
C ALA A 88 11.80 -7.99 -4.30
N ARG A 89 12.13 -8.89 -5.24
CA ARG A 89 12.65 -10.24 -4.92
C ARG A 89 13.94 -10.17 -4.11
N GLN A 90 14.87 -9.28 -4.47
CA GLN A 90 16.12 -9.09 -3.74
C GLN A 90 15.88 -8.54 -2.32
N TRP A 91 14.80 -7.80 -2.10
CA TRP A 91 14.42 -7.26 -0.79
C TRP A 91 13.65 -8.28 0.06
N ASN A 92 14.24 -9.47 0.24
CA ASN A 92 13.65 -10.57 1.01
C ASN A 92 12.23 -10.95 0.53
N ASN A 93 12.06 -11.01 -0.80
CA ASN A 93 10.77 -11.29 -1.44
C ASN A 93 9.65 -10.32 -1.00
N CYS A 94 9.97 -9.03 -1.00
CA CYS A 94 9.03 -7.94 -0.77
C CYS A 94 7.91 -7.98 -1.82
N ALA A 95 6.70 -7.57 -1.43
CA ALA A 95 5.61 -7.41 -2.39
C ALA A 95 5.92 -6.24 -3.35
N PHE A 96 5.45 -6.34 -4.60
CA PHE A 96 5.59 -5.30 -5.61
C PHE A 96 4.26 -5.04 -6.31
N LEU A 97 3.88 -3.77 -6.43
CA LEU A 97 2.72 -3.34 -7.20
C LEU A 97 3.04 -2.08 -8.00
N GLU A 98 2.56 -2.02 -9.24
CA GLU A 98 2.50 -0.77 -10.01
C GLU A 98 1.20 -0.05 -9.70
N SER A 99 1.25 1.27 -9.56
CA SER A 99 0.08 2.08 -9.23
C SER A 99 0.08 3.41 -9.97
N SER A 100 -1.10 4.02 -10.02
CA SER A 100 -1.27 5.39 -10.48
C SER A 100 -2.18 6.11 -9.51
N ALA A 101 -1.62 7.07 -8.78
CA ALA A 101 -2.41 8.02 -8.01
C ALA A 101 -3.36 8.81 -8.93
N LYS A 102 -2.95 9.20 -10.14
CA LYS A 102 -3.77 9.99 -11.07
C LYS A 102 -4.96 9.18 -11.60
N SER A 103 -4.70 7.97 -12.09
CA SER A 103 -5.69 7.09 -12.74
C SER A 103 -6.37 6.12 -11.78
N LYS A 104 -6.12 6.23 -10.47
CA LYS A 104 -6.70 5.38 -9.41
C LYS A 104 -6.38 3.88 -9.58
N ILE A 105 -5.22 3.56 -10.15
CA ILE A 105 -4.79 2.17 -10.38
C ILE A 105 -4.07 1.64 -9.13
N ASN A 106 -4.52 0.51 -8.57
CA ASN A 106 -3.92 -0.19 -7.43
C ASN A 106 -3.70 0.63 -6.15
N VAL A 107 -4.29 1.83 -6.04
CA VAL A 107 -4.12 2.72 -4.87
C VAL A 107 -4.57 2.01 -3.59
N ASN A 108 -5.79 1.48 -3.57
CA ASN A 108 -6.32 0.76 -2.40
C ASN A 108 -5.58 -0.56 -2.15
N GLU A 109 -5.22 -1.27 -3.23
CA GLU A 109 -4.62 -2.61 -3.14
C GLU A 109 -3.27 -2.58 -2.41
N ILE A 110 -2.48 -1.51 -2.58
CA ILE A 110 -1.22 -1.32 -1.83
C ILE A 110 -1.45 -1.38 -0.32
N PHE A 111 -2.42 -0.60 0.18
CA PHE A 111 -2.69 -0.52 1.62
C PHE A 111 -3.37 -1.80 2.13
N TYR A 112 -4.25 -2.40 1.34
CA TYR A 112 -4.92 -3.65 1.70
C TYR A 112 -3.95 -4.82 1.75
N ASP A 113 -3.03 -4.94 0.79
CA ASP A 113 -2.00 -5.98 0.81
C ASP A 113 -1.11 -5.86 2.04
N LEU A 114 -0.69 -4.63 2.42
CA LEU A 114 0.03 -4.41 3.68
C LEU A 114 -0.74 -4.94 4.89
N VAL A 115 -2.03 -4.58 5.04
CA VAL A 115 -2.89 -5.07 6.13
C VAL A 115 -2.96 -6.59 6.15
N ARG A 116 -3.14 -7.23 4.98
CA ARG A 116 -3.14 -8.69 4.84
C ARG A 116 -1.81 -9.30 5.27
N GLN A 117 -0.68 -8.69 4.91
CA GLN A 117 0.65 -9.13 5.34
C GLN A 117 0.83 -9.02 6.86
N ILE A 118 0.40 -7.91 7.48
CA ILE A 118 0.47 -7.73 8.95
C ILE A 118 -0.33 -8.84 9.64
N ASN A 119 -1.54 -9.11 9.14
CA ASN A 119 -2.44 -10.12 9.68
C ASN A 119 -1.91 -11.55 9.55
N ARG A 120 -1.11 -11.85 8.52
CA ARG A 120 -0.43 -13.15 8.37
C ARG A 120 0.66 -13.35 9.43
N LYS A 121 1.42 -12.29 9.76
CA LYS A 121 2.52 -12.34 10.74
C LYS A 121 2.04 -12.23 12.18
N THR A 122 0.94 -11.53 12.41
CA THR A 122 0.32 -11.32 13.73
C THR A 122 -1.16 -11.71 13.66
N PRO A 123 -1.45 -13.03 13.67
CA PRO A 123 -2.82 -13.51 13.66
C PRO A 123 -3.54 -13.01 14.90
N VAL A 124 -4.79 -12.59 14.75
CA VAL A 124 -5.63 -12.24 15.90
C VAL A 124 -5.91 -13.52 16.68
N PRO A 125 -5.62 -13.60 18.00
CA PRO A 125 -6.01 -14.75 18.81
C PRO A 125 -7.53 -14.97 18.68
N GLY A 126 -7.95 -16.17 18.27
CA GLY A 126 -9.36 -16.57 18.24
C GLY A 126 -10.05 -16.66 16.86
N LYS A 127 -9.38 -16.38 15.73
CA LYS A 127 -9.94 -16.66 14.39
C LYS A 127 -9.17 -17.79 13.69
N ALA A 128 -9.76 -19.00 13.71
CA ALA A 128 -9.27 -20.14 12.95
C ALA A 128 -9.28 -19.84 11.44
N ARG A 129 -8.16 -20.13 10.78
CA ARG A 129 -7.97 -19.96 9.34
C ARG A 129 -8.82 -20.99 8.60
N LYS A 130 -9.93 -20.60 7.96
CA LYS A 130 -10.65 -21.50 7.03
C LYS A 130 -9.72 -21.80 5.85
N LYS A 131 -9.15 -23.00 5.80
CA LYS A 131 -8.47 -23.50 4.60
C LYS A 131 -9.56 -23.78 3.56
N SER A 132 -9.59 -23.06 2.44
CA SER A 132 -10.34 -23.52 1.27
C SER A 132 -9.49 -24.55 0.52
N SER A 133 -9.56 -25.81 0.94
CA SER A 133 -9.21 -26.91 0.01
C SER A 133 -10.42 -27.11 -0.88
N CYS A 134 -10.46 -26.44 -2.03
CA CYS A 134 -11.35 -26.83 -3.12
C CYS A 134 -10.54 -27.77 -4.01
N GLN A 135 -10.61 -29.08 -3.76
CA GLN A 135 -10.25 -30.08 -4.75
C GLN A 135 -11.51 -30.35 -5.58
N LEU A 136 -11.50 -29.92 -6.85
CA LEU A 136 -12.39 -30.52 -7.83
C LEU A 136 -11.80 -31.88 -8.18
N LEU A 137 -12.58 -32.93 -7.91
CA LEU A 137 -12.44 -34.25 -8.52
C LEU A 137 -13.03 -34.22 -9.93
#